data_AF-A0A914CBI1-F1
#
_entry.id   AF-A0A914CBI1-F1
#
_cell.length_a   1.000
_cell.length_b   1.000
_cell.length_c   1.000
_cell.angle_alpha   90.00
_cell.angle_beta   90.00
_cell.angle_gamma   90.00
#
_symmetry.space_group_name_H-M   'P 1'
#
loop_
_entity.id
_entity.type
_entity.pdbx_description
1 polymer ?
#
loop_
_entity_poly.entity_id
_entity_poly.type
_entity_poly.pdbx_seq_one_letter_code
_entity_poly.pdbx_strand_id
1 'polypeptide(L)'
;MIEGSLFYSATWFKFKDNAAEFAATLLEFKFGNSLEFLKNIIAPILRSRFQKRFKTQGTGNHTDEENLTILRSDLQAIETYLGDKDFFFGDKPSLVDIMVFAHVAAFYYLPWHHLAKDLVDSEFPKIVEHVHKIEKKLFSDFKFGQ
;
A
#
# COMPACT_ATOMS: atom_id res chain seq x y z
N MET A 1 -7.79 5.08 -11.58
CA MET A 1 -7.56 3.67 -11.20
C MET A 1 -6.42 3.58 -10.19
N ILE A 2 -5.15 3.77 -10.60
CA ILE A 2 -4.00 3.60 -9.69
C ILE A 2 -3.89 4.70 -8.61
N GLU A 3 -3.90 5.99 -8.95
CA GLU A 3 -3.67 7.06 -7.95
C GLU A 3 -4.89 7.40 -7.07
N GLY A 4 -6.08 6.93 -7.46
CA GLY A 4 -7.34 7.24 -6.78
C GLY A 4 -7.81 6.08 -5.93
N SER A 5 -8.58 5.19 -6.53
CA SER A 5 -9.24 4.08 -5.86
C SER A 5 -8.27 3.08 -5.24
N LEU A 6 -7.21 2.68 -5.95
CA LEU A 6 -6.21 1.73 -5.44
C LEU A 6 -5.47 2.32 -4.23
N PHE A 7 -4.97 3.56 -4.36
CA PHE A 7 -4.27 4.24 -3.27
C PHE A 7 -5.15 4.35 -2.02
N TYR A 8 -6.38 4.87 -2.14
CA TYR A 8 -7.21 5.12 -0.96
C TYR A 8 -7.78 3.84 -0.35
N SER A 9 -8.16 2.84 -1.15
CA SER A 9 -8.63 1.54 -0.63
C SER A 9 -7.53 0.78 0.09
N ALA A 10 -6.30 0.72 -0.45
CA ALA A 10 -5.16 0.16 0.28
C ALA A 10 -4.82 0.97 1.54
N THR A 11 -4.89 2.32 1.43
CA THR A 11 -4.64 3.22 2.56
C THR A 11 -5.65 3.01 3.70
N TRP A 12 -6.91 2.72 3.40
CA TRP A 12 -7.90 2.39 4.41
C TRP A 12 -7.44 1.25 5.33
N PHE A 13 -7.04 0.11 4.75
CA PHE A 13 -6.67 -1.08 5.51
C PHE A 13 -5.37 -0.93 6.31
N LYS A 14 -4.37 -0.23 5.78
CA LYS A 14 -3.12 0.00 6.54
C LYS A 14 -3.28 0.98 7.71
N PHE A 15 -4.38 1.73 7.79
CA PHE A 15 -4.56 2.80 8.78
C PHE A 15 -5.70 2.59 9.76
N LYS A 16 -6.83 2.01 9.32
CA LYS A 16 -8.06 1.93 10.10
C LYS A 16 -7.83 1.34 11.50
N ASP A 17 -7.08 0.23 11.52
CA ASP A 17 -6.82 -0.56 12.72
C ASP A 17 -5.35 -0.50 13.19
N ASN A 18 -4.47 0.15 12.43
CA ASN A 18 -3.01 0.18 12.66
C ASN A 18 -2.46 1.61 12.83
N ALA A 19 -3.27 2.52 13.37
CA ALA A 19 -2.88 3.93 13.51
C ALA A 19 -1.72 4.15 14.50
N ALA A 20 -1.54 3.27 15.49
CA ALA A 20 -0.46 3.37 16.47
C ALA A 20 0.87 2.87 15.89
N GLU A 21 0.83 1.84 15.07
CA GLU A 21 1.93 1.22 14.35
C GLU A 21 2.46 2.21 13.31
N PHE A 22 1.54 2.88 12.61
CA PHE A 22 1.91 3.99 11.74
C PHE A 22 2.47 5.18 12.51
N ALA A 23 1.92 5.52 13.68
CA ALA A 23 2.47 6.57 14.53
C ALA A 23 3.91 6.24 14.97
N ALA A 24 4.16 4.99 15.38
CA ALA A 24 5.49 4.49 15.74
C ALA A 24 6.47 4.63 14.58
N THR A 25 6.06 4.19 13.38
CA THR A 25 6.88 4.30 12.16
C THR A 25 7.24 5.75 11.83
N LEU A 26 6.27 6.68 11.95
CA LEU A 26 6.52 8.10 11.74
C LEU A 26 7.47 8.72 12.77
N LEU A 27 7.37 8.27 14.03
CA LEU A 27 8.22 8.74 15.12
C LEU A 27 9.65 8.25 14.94
N GLU A 28 9.82 6.97 14.64
CA GLU A 28 11.10 6.36 14.32
C GLU A 28 11.77 7.07 13.15
N PHE A 29 11.05 7.28 12.05
CA PHE A 29 11.60 7.96 10.87
C PHE A 29 12.06 9.40 11.16
N LYS A 30 11.38 10.13 12.06
CA LYS A 30 11.68 11.55 12.34
C LYS A 30 12.67 11.75 13.49
N PHE A 31 12.65 10.88 14.50
CA PHE A 31 13.31 11.10 15.79
C PHE A 31 14.05 9.86 16.31
N GLY A 32 14.12 8.79 15.50
CA GLY A 32 14.56 7.46 15.95
C GLY A 32 13.62 6.87 17.00
N ASN A 33 14.05 5.78 17.63
CA ASN A 33 13.20 4.99 18.55
C ASN A 33 12.99 5.64 19.93
N SER A 34 13.55 6.82 20.16
CA SER A 34 13.49 7.53 21.45
C SER A 34 12.07 7.96 21.86
N LEU A 35 11.16 8.13 20.89
CA LEU A 35 9.81 8.64 21.13
C LEU A 35 8.69 7.64 20.88
N GLU A 36 9.00 6.36 20.63
CA GLU A 36 7.99 5.35 20.27
C GLU A 36 6.89 5.20 21.33
N PHE A 37 7.21 5.44 22.61
CA PHE A 37 6.25 5.41 23.71
C PHE A 37 5.10 6.43 23.56
N LEU A 38 5.27 7.47 22.72
CA LEU A 38 4.23 8.46 22.40
C LEU A 38 3.25 7.98 21.32
N LYS A 39 3.44 6.79 20.72
CA LYS A 39 2.60 6.31 19.61
C LYS A 39 1.12 6.31 19.94
N ASN A 40 0.75 5.88 21.14
CA ASN A 40 -0.65 5.83 21.58
C ASN A 40 -1.25 7.21 21.88
N ILE A 41 -0.41 8.23 22.10
CA ILE A 41 -0.84 9.63 22.27
C ILE A 41 -1.09 10.27 20.91
N ILE A 42 -0.27 9.93 19.90
CA ILE A 42 -0.34 10.48 18.55
C ILE A 42 -1.37 9.75 17.68
N ALA A 43 -1.59 8.46 17.91
CA ALA A 43 -2.49 7.62 17.11
C ALA A 43 -3.91 8.19 16.98
N PRO A 44 -4.58 8.70 18.03
CA PRO A 44 -5.92 9.29 17.91
C PRO A 44 -5.96 10.51 16.98
N ILE A 45 -4.90 11.34 17.01
CA ILE A 45 -4.76 12.51 16.15
C ILE A 45 -4.64 12.08 14.69
N LEU A 46 -3.77 11.11 14.41
CA LEU A 46 -3.62 10.55 13.07
C LEU A 46 -4.92 9.90 12.59
N ARG A 47 -5.54 9.07 13.41
CA ARG A 47 -6.83 8.42 13.11
C ARG A 47 -7.89 9.45 12.72
N SER A 48 -8.04 10.53 13.47
CA SER A 48 -8.99 11.60 13.16
C SER A 48 -8.69 12.28 11.83
N ARG A 49 -7.41 12.57 11.54
CA ARG A 49 -6.98 13.17 10.27
C ARG A 49 -7.23 12.25 9.08
N PHE A 50 -6.89 10.97 9.20
CA PHE A 50 -7.12 9.99 8.14
C PHE A 50 -8.61 9.74 7.92
N GLN A 51 -9.41 9.59 8.97
CA GLN A 51 -10.87 9.46 8.83
C GLN A 51 -11.50 10.65 8.09
N LYS A 52 -11.09 11.89 8.40
CA LYS A 52 -11.53 13.08 7.64
C LYS A 52 -11.15 12.97 6.16
N ARG A 53 -9.91 12.59 5.88
CA ARG A 53 -9.42 12.45 4.50
C ARG A 53 -10.15 11.33 3.74
N PHE A 54 -10.38 10.18 4.36
CA PHE A 54 -11.14 9.07 3.76
C PHE A 54 -12.57 9.47 3.44
N LYS A 55 -13.25 10.21 4.34
CA LYS A 55 -14.59 10.74 4.06
C LYS A 55 -14.60 11.69 2.87
N THR A 56 -13.65 12.62 2.79
CA THR A 56 -13.53 13.54 1.65
C THR A 56 -13.29 12.83 0.31
N GLN A 57 -12.58 11.70 0.33
CA GLN A 57 -12.22 10.95 -0.86
C GLN A 57 -13.21 9.81 -1.18
N GLY A 58 -14.29 9.68 -0.41
CA GLY A 58 -15.34 8.68 -0.61
C GLY A 58 -15.08 7.33 0.06
N THR A 59 -13.81 6.91 0.20
CA THR A 59 -13.43 5.61 0.81
C THR A 59 -13.96 5.42 2.23
N GLY A 60 -14.08 6.49 3.00
CA GLY A 60 -14.60 6.46 4.37
C GLY A 60 -16.12 6.30 4.46
N ASN A 61 -16.82 6.31 3.32
CA ASN A 61 -18.27 6.08 3.24
C ASN A 61 -18.61 4.63 2.88
N HIS A 62 -17.62 3.82 2.50
CA HIS A 62 -17.79 2.41 2.14
C HIS A 62 -17.54 1.49 3.34
N THR A 63 -18.08 0.27 3.28
CA THR A 63 -17.71 -0.80 4.21
C THR A 63 -16.31 -1.36 3.91
N ASP A 64 -15.80 -2.22 4.80
CA ASP A 64 -14.52 -2.90 4.55
C ASP A 64 -14.63 -3.84 3.34
N GLU A 65 -15.73 -4.55 3.19
CA GLU A 65 -15.98 -5.46 2.06
C GLU A 65 -16.04 -4.71 0.73
N GLU A 66 -16.69 -3.54 0.72
CA GLU A 66 -16.77 -2.67 -0.45
C GLU A 66 -15.39 -2.11 -0.83
N ASN A 67 -14.63 -1.60 0.16
CA ASN A 67 -13.27 -1.12 -0.08
C ASN A 67 -12.32 -2.24 -0.53
N LEU A 68 -12.48 -3.46 -0.01
CA LEU A 68 -11.71 -4.62 -0.43
C LEU A 68 -12.07 -5.03 -1.87
N THR A 69 -13.35 -4.93 -2.23
CA THR A 69 -13.83 -5.19 -3.59
C THR A 69 -13.28 -4.18 -4.59
N ILE A 70 -13.22 -2.90 -4.23
CA ILE A 70 -12.60 -1.85 -5.04
C ILE A 70 -11.11 -2.16 -5.25
N LEU A 71 -10.39 -2.45 -4.16
CA LEU A 71 -8.96 -2.80 -4.21
C LEU A 71 -8.71 -4.02 -5.12
N ARG A 72 -9.50 -5.08 -4.93
CA ARG A 72 -9.44 -6.30 -5.75
C ARG A 72 -9.68 -5.99 -7.23
N SER A 73 -10.68 -5.18 -7.54
CA SER A 73 -10.98 -4.82 -8.93
C SER A 73 -9.85 -4.03 -9.59
N ASP A 74 -9.23 -3.10 -8.86
CA ASP A 74 -8.09 -2.33 -9.37
C ASP A 74 -6.87 -3.23 -9.62
N LEU A 75 -6.56 -4.13 -8.67
CA LEU A 75 -5.48 -5.11 -8.82
C LEU A 75 -5.72 -6.08 -9.97
N GLN A 76 -6.96 -6.57 -10.13
CA GLN A 76 -7.34 -7.43 -11.25
C GLN A 76 -7.17 -6.73 -12.59
N ALA A 77 -7.53 -5.45 -12.69
CA ALA A 77 -7.34 -4.68 -13.91
C ALA A 77 -5.86 -4.48 -14.25
N ILE A 78 -5.02 -4.23 -13.24
CA ILE A 78 -3.56 -4.13 -13.38
C ILE A 78 -2.99 -5.48 -13.86
N GLU A 79 -3.34 -6.58 -13.20
CA GLU A 79 -2.86 -7.92 -13.56
C GLU A 79 -3.31 -8.33 -14.96
N THR A 80 -4.56 -8.06 -15.32
CA THR A 80 -5.10 -8.32 -16.66
C THR A 80 -4.35 -7.53 -17.73
N TYR A 81 -4.02 -6.26 -17.46
CA TYR A 81 -3.30 -5.42 -18.41
C TYR A 81 -1.82 -5.82 -18.54
N LEU A 82 -1.20 -6.30 -17.46
CA LEU A 82 0.14 -6.87 -17.47
C LEU A 82 0.16 -8.19 -18.25
N GLY A 83 -0.84 -9.06 -18.02
CA GLY A 83 -0.97 -10.35 -18.69
C GLY A 83 0.26 -11.24 -18.44
N ASP A 84 0.87 -11.70 -19.53
CA ASP A 84 2.10 -12.51 -19.49
C ASP A 84 3.34 -11.69 -19.89
N LYS A 85 3.24 -10.35 -19.94
CA LYS A 85 4.35 -9.46 -20.26
C LYS A 85 5.25 -9.25 -19.04
N ASP A 86 6.54 -9.05 -19.29
CA ASP A 86 7.49 -8.70 -18.23
C ASP A 86 7.24 -7.29 -17.65
N PHE A 87 6.90 -6.34 -18.52
CA PHE A 87 6.56 -4.95 -18.21
C PHE A 87 5.37 -4.48 -19.06
N PHE A 88 4.72 -3.40 -18.64
CA PHE A 88 3.49 -2.92 -19.30
C PHE A 88 3.68 -2.51 -20.77
N PHE A 89 4.83 -1.94 -21.13
CA PHE A 89 5.09 -1.35 -22.45
C PHE A 89 6.34 -1.90 -23.18
N GLY A 90 6.73 -3.15 -22.92
CA GLY A 90 7.80 -3.84 -23.65
C GLY A 90 8.83 -4.49 -22.73
N ASP A 91 10.10 -4.48 -23.14
CA ASP A 91 11.16 -5.26 -22.47
C ASP A 91 11.89 -4.50 -21.35
N LYS A 92 11.57 -3.21 -21.16
CA LYS A 92 12.16 -2.36 -20.13
C LYS A 92 11.07 -1.78 -19.23
N PRO A 93 11.37 -1.56 -17.93
CA PRO A 93 10.45 -0.88 -17.02
C PRO A 93 10.05 0.47 -17.59
N SER A 94 8.75 0.70 -17.65
CA SER A 94 8.14 1.99 -17.95
C SER A 94 7.75 2.71 -16.65
N LEU A 95 7.30 3.95 -16.78
CA LEU A 95 6.74 4.70 -15.66
C LEU A 95 5.54 3.98 -15.01
N VAL A 96 4.75 3.24 -15.79
CA VAL A 96 3.59 2.52 -15.24
C VAL A 96 4.02 1.38 -14.32
N ASP A 97 5.07 0.65 -14.67
CA ASP A 97 5.63 -0.40 -13.82
C ASP A 97 6.13 0.19 -12.48
N ILE A 98 6.80 1.34 -12.54
CA ILE A 98 7.28 2.07 -11.35
C ILE A 98 6.10 2.57 -10.50
N MET A 99 5.04 3.07 -11.11
CA MET A 99 3.85 3.53 -10.37
C MET A 99 3.11 2.36 -9.71
N VAL A 100 2.94 1.23 -10.39
CA VAL A 100 2.34 0.02 -9.81
C VAL A 100 3.19 -0.46 -8.64
N PHE A 101 4.52 -0.54 -8.83
CA PHE A 101 5.46 -0.86 -7.76
C PHE A 101 5.27 0.07 -6.56
N ALA A 102 5.31 1.39 -6.76
CA ALA A 102 5.20 2.36 -5.67
C ALA A 102 3.88 2.24 -4.89
N HIS A 103 2.76 2.00 -5.58
CA HIS A 103 1.46 1.85 -4.93
C HIS A 103 1.33 0.55 -4.14
N VAL A 104 1.80 -0.57 -4.69
CA VAL A 104 1.72 -1.87 -4.02
C VAL A 104 2.74 -1.95 -2.88
N ALA A 105 3.99 -1.55 -3.12
CA ALA A 105 5.05 -1.53 -2.12
C ALA A 105 4.69 -0.68 -0.88
N ALA A 106 3.95 0.41 -1.06
CA ALA A 106 3.54 1.31 0.01
C ALA A 106 2.58 0.69 1.06
N PHE A 107 2.06 -0.50 0.81
CA PHE A 107 1.35 -1.30 1.82
C PHE A 107 1.94 -2.70 1.98
N TYR A 108 2.49 -3.30 0.92
CA TYR A 108 2.97 -4.68 0.93
C TYR A 108 4.10 -4.93 1.92
N TYR A 109 5.05 -3.99 2.03
CA TYR A 109 6.23 -4.11 2.89
C TYR A 109 6.03 -3.55 4.30
N LEU A 110 4.79 -3.22 4.70
CA LEU A 110 4.54 -2.77 6.06
C LEU A 110 4.72 -3.92 7.05
N PRO A 111 5.34 -3.69 8.23
CA PRO A 111 5.65 -4.75 9.18
C PRO A 111 4.44 -5.19 10.03
N TRP A 112 3.22 -4.75 9.70
CA TRP A 112 2.00 -5.12 10.40
C TRP A 112 0.95 -5.70 9.45
N HIS A 113 0.07 -6.50 10.03
CA HIS A 113 -0.99 -7.20 9.31
C HIS A 113 -2.12 -6.25 8.88
N HIS A 114 -2.64 -6.45 7.66
CA HIS A 114 -3.87 -5.82 7.19
C HIS A 114 -4.43 -6.54 5.94
N LEU A 115 -5.75 -6.45 5.73
CA LEU A 115 -6.46 -7.18 4.67
C LEU A 115 -5.94 -6.94 3.25
N ALA A 116 -5.44 -5.73 2.96
CA ALA A 116 -4.87 -5.43 1.64
C ALA A 116 -3.62 -6.29 1.31
N LYS A 117 -2.83 -6.67 2.33
CA LYS A 117 -1.66 -7.52 2.15
C LYS A 117 -2.10 -8.96 1.91
N ASP A 118 -3.04 -9.45 2.73
CA ASP A 118 -3.61 -10.80 2.57
C ASP A 118 -4.23 -10.99 1.18
N LEU A 119 -4.96 -9.99 0.69
CA LEU A 119 -5.55 -9.99 -0.65
C LEU A 119 -4.48 -10.15 -1.75
N VAL A 120 -3.40 -9.35 -1.68
CA VAL A 120 -2.33 -9.41 -2.68
C VAL A 120 -1.57 -10.73 -2.62
N ASP A 121 -1.23 -11.20 -1.42
CA ASP A 121 -0.52 -12.48 -1.22
C ASP A 121 -1.34 -13.69 -1.69
N SER A 122 -2.66 -13.67 -1.50
CA SER A 122 -3.55 -14.81 -1.81
C SER A 122 -4.10 -14.82 -3.23
N GLU A 123 -4.45 -13.65 -3.78
CA GLU A 123 -5.17 -13.56 -5.06
C GLU A 123 -4.30 -13.03 -6.21
N PHE A 124 -3.21 -12.30 -5.94
CA PHE A 124 -2.44 -11.58 -6.98
C PHE A 124 -0.93 -11.89 -6.99
N PRO A 125 -0.50 -13.16 -7.07
CA PRO A 125 0.92 -13.53 -7.04
C PRO A 125 1.72 -12.95 -8.22
N LYS A 126 1.12 -12.74 -9.40
CA LYS A 126 1.80 -12.11 -10.54
C LYS A 126 2.14 -10.64 -10.25
N ILE A 127 1.28 -9.93 -9.53
CA ILE A 127 1.55 -8.55 -9.11
C ILE A 127 2.71 -8.52 -8.12
N VAL A 128 2.75 -9.46 -7.17
CA VAL A 128 3.88 -9.61 -6.22
C VAL A 128 5.19 -9.88 -6.97
N GLU A 129 5.18 -10.80 -7.93
CA GLU A 129 6.36 -11.08 -8.76
C GLU A 129 6.82 -9.83 -9.53
N HIS A 130 5.88 -9.08 -10.11
CA HIS A 130 6.18 -7.84 -10.81
C HIS A 130 6.80 -6.79 -9.88
N VAL A 131 6.27 -6.63 -8.67
CA VAL A 131 6.82 -5.74 -7.64
C VAL A 131 8.27 -6.12 -7.29
N HIS A 132 8.55 -7.41 -7.03
CA HIS A 132 9.90 -7.88 -6.77
C HIS A 132 10.85 -7.70 -7.96
N LYS A 133 10.35 -7.84 -9.20
CA LYS A 133 11.13 -7.60 -10.42
C LYS A 133 11.58 -6.14 -10.52
N ILE A 134 10.69 -5.20 -10.21
CA ILE A 134 11.00 -3.77 -10.19
C ILE A 134 11.94 -3.42 -9.04
N GLU A 135 11.71 -3.96 -7.84
CA GLU A 135 12.61 -3.83 -6.68
C GLU A 135 14.03 -4.22 -7.07
N LYS A 136 14.23 -5.44 -7.58
CA LYS A 136 15.56 -5.95 -7.93
C LYS A 136 16.25 -5.14 -9.02
N LYS A 137 15.49 -4.60 -9.99
CA LYS A 137 16.04 -3.92 -11.17
C LYS A 137 16.37 -2.45 -10.92
N LEU A 138 15.60 -1.76 -10.07
CA LEU A 138 15.75 -0.32 -9.83
C LEU A 138 16.31 0.03 -8.45
N PHE A 139 16.21 -0.88 -7.48
CA PHE A 139 16.57 -0.65 -6.08
C PHE A 139 17.48 -1.76 -5.54
N SER A 140 18.42 -2.25 -6.36
CA SER A 140 19.29 -3.38 -6.01
C SER A 140 20.16 -3.16 -4.75
N ASP A 141 20.40 -1.91 -4.39
CA ASP A 141 21.15 -1.46 -3.22
C ASP A 141 20.27 -1.21 -1.98
N PHE A 142 18.95 -1.28 -2.14
CA PHE A 142 17.98 -1.05 -1.08
C PHE A 142 17.17 -2.32 -0.81
N LYS A 143 16.73 -2.52 0.45
CA LYS A 143 15.90 -3.66 0.83
C LYS A 143 14.62 -3.16 1.48
N PHE A 144 13.48 -3.57 0.92
CA PHE A 144 12.18 -3.21 1.47
C PHE A 144 11.77 -4.20 2.58
N GLY A 145 11.07 -3.70 3.60
CA GLY A 145 10.49 -4.54 4.66
C GLY A 145 11.49 -5.14 5.65
N GLN A 146 12.70 -4.58 5.78
CA GLN A 146 13.68 -4.94 6.81
C GLN A 146 13.58 -4.04 8.04
#